data_AF-A0A022Q0L2-F1
#
_entry.id   AF-A0A022Q0L2-F1
#
_cell.length_a   1.000
_cell.length_b   1.000
_cell.length_c   1.000
_cell.angle_alpha   90.00
_cell.angle_beta   90.00
_cell.angle_gamma   90.00
#
_symmetry.space_group_name_H-M   'P 1'
#
loop_
_entity.id
_entity.type
_entity.pdbx_description
1 polymer ?
#
loop_
_entity_poly.entity_id
_entity_poly.type
_entity_poly.pdbx_seq_one_letter_code
_entity_poly.pdbx_strand_id
1 'polypeptide(L)'
;MATEVEWLKSINADLVVSDVVPVACRAAADAGIRSVCVTNFSWDFIYAEYVMAAGHHHRSIVWQIAEDYSHCEFLIRLPGYCPMPAFRDAIDVPLVVRRLHKSRDEVRRDLGISEDMKIAILNFGGQPSGWTLKEEYLPEGWICLVCGASESLDLPPNFVKLAKDTYTPDVIAASDCMLGKIGYGTVSEALAYKIPFVFVRRDYFNEEPFLRNMLEFYQGGVEMIRRDLLTGHWRPYLERAISLKPCYESGINGGEVAARILQDTAYGKNYASDKLSGSRRLRDAIVLGYELQRVPGRDLSIPDWYANAENELGLRTGSPTTAILRGDDNFPLPSFPEEFEILDGDILGLSDTVNFLKSLSGLDSVLDSEKGTEKNQLRERKAAAGLFNWEEDIFVTRAPGRLDVMGGIADYSGSLVLQMPTREACHVAIQKICPNKQRLWKHAQARQSAKGQQGPTPVLQIVSYGSELSNRGPTFDMDLSDFMEDDKPLSYEKARSYFARDPSQRWAAYIAGTILVLMKELGVHFDNSISMLVSSAVPEGKGVSSSAAVEVATMSAIAAAHGLNINPRDLALLCQKVENHVVGAPCGVMDQMTSACGEANKLLAMVCQ
;
A
#
# COMPACT_ATOMS: atom_id res chain seq x y z
N MET A 1 9.11 -2.71 -25.30
CA MET A 1 8.05 -2.99 -26.29
C MET A 1 8.58 -3.76 -27.49
N ALA A 2 9.44 -3.20 -28.35
CA ALA A 2 9.94 -3.91 -29.55
C ALA A 2 10.52 -5.30 -29.26
N THR A 3 11.31 -5.44 -28.19
CA THR A 3 11.85 -6.72 -27.72
C THR A 3 10.77 -7.75 -27.37
N GLU A 4 9.68 -7.33 -26.71
CA GLU A 4 8.55 -8.22 -26.38
C GLU A 4 7.81 -8.66 -27.64
N VAL A 5 7.63 -7.75 -28.60
CA VAL A 5 7.01 -8.04 -29.89
C VAL A 5 7.84 -9.06 -30.69
N GLU A 6 9.16 -8.88 -30.72
CA GLU A 6 10.08 -9.84 -31.36
C GLU A 6 10.05 -11.20 -30.66
N TRP A 7 10.04 -11.22 -29.32
CA TRP A 7 9.94 -12.45 -28.54
C TRP A 7 8.64 -13.20 -28.83
N LEU A 8 7.48 -12.54 -28.78
CA LEU A 8 6.18 -13.13 -29.10
C LEU A 8 6.16 -13.76 -30.50
N LYS A 9 6.73 -13.07 -31.50
CA LYS A 9 6.87 -13.59 -32.86
C LYS A 9 7.81 -14.80 -32.93
N SER A 10 8.94 -14.75 -32.23
CA SER A 10 9.96 -15.81 -32.24
C SER A 10 9.44 -17.14 -31.69
N ILE A 11 8.54 -17.09 -30.70
CA ILE A 11 7.91 -18.29 -30.12
C ILE A 11 6.66 -18.73 -30.90
N ASN A 12 6.29 -18.00 -31.96
CA ASN A 12 5.04 -18.17 -32.72
C ASN A 12 3.81 -18.22 -31.79
N ALA A 13 3.68 -17.26 -30.88
CA ALA A 13 2.56 -17.23 -29.94
C ALA A 13 1.21 -17.04 -30.68
N ASP A 14 0.25 -17.92 -30.41
CA ASP A 14 -1.11 -17.83 -30.97
C ASP A 14 -2.02 -16.88 -30.17
N LEU A 15 -1.77 -16.74 -28.86
CA LEU A 15 -2.60 -15.99 -27.92
C LEU A 15 -1.75 -15.49 -26.75
N VAL A 16 -1.96 -14.23 -26.34
CA VAL A 16 -1.39 -13.67 -25.10
C VAL A 16 -2.46 -13.67 -24.02
N VAL A 17 -2.18 -14.28 -22.87
CA VAL A 17 -3.05 -14.25 -21.69
C VAL A 17 -2.38 -13.40 -20.62
N SER A 18 -3.10 -12.41 -20.09
CA SER A 18 -2.55 -11.43 -19.15
C SER A 18 -3.38 -11.34 -17.88
N ASP A 19 -2.72 -11.40 -16.71
CA ASP A 19 -3.30 -11.01 -15.42
C ASP A 19 -3.31 -9.47 -15.31
N VAL A 20 -4.03 -8.86 -16.25
CA VAL A 20 -4.15 -7.41 -16.44
C VAL A 20 -2.86 -6.60 -16.40
N VAL A 21 -1.75 -7.14 -16.90
CA VAL A 21 -0.58 -6.32 -17.26
C VAL A 21 -0.94 -5.53 -18.53
N PRO A 22 -1.05 -4.19 -18.49
CA PRO A 22 -1.55 -3.39 -19.62
C PRO A 22 -0.65 -3.52 -20.85
N VAL A 23 0.67 -3.39 -20.63
CA VAL A 23 1.71 -3.44 -21.67
C VAL A 23 1.68 -4.75 -22.47
N ALA A 24 1.23 -5.86 -21.88
CA ALA A 24 1.08 -7.14 -22.57
C ALA A 24 0.03 -7.09 -23.69
N CYS A 25 -1.07 -6.34 -23.48
CA CYS A 25 -2.11 -6.16 -24.49
C CYS A 25 -1.59 -5.34 -25.68
N ARG A 26 -0.80 -4.30 -25.40
CA ARG A 26 -0.15 -3.49 -26.44
C ARG A 26 0.89 -4.29 -27.22
N ALA A 27 1.75 -5.05 -26.52
CA ALA A 27 2.75 -5.90 -27.16
C ALA A 27 2.11 -6.96 -28.08
N ALA A 28 1.01 -7.58 -27.65
CA ALA A 28 0.26 -8.53 -28.47
C ALA A 28 -0.29 -7.87 -29.74
N ALA A 29 -0.93 -6.70 -29.60
CA ALA A 29 -1.47 -5.95 -30.73
C ALA A 29 -0.39 -5.52 -31.75
N ASP A 30 0.74 -5.01 -31.27
CA ASP A 30 1.89 -4.64 -32.13
C ASP A 30 2.51 -5.89 -32.80
N ALA A 31 2.39 -7.06 -32.19
CA ALA A 31 2.78 -8.34 -32.78
C ALA A 31 1.77 -8.91 -33.78
N GLY A 32 0.55 -8.37 -33.83
CA GLY A 32 -0.56 -8.92 -34.61
C GLY A 32 -1.19 -10.16 -33.98
N ILE A 33 -1.06 -10.33 -32.66
CA ILE A 33 -1.50 -11.49 -31.89
C ILE A 33 -2.68 -11.07 -31.01
N ARG A 34 -3.64 -11.99 -30.81
CA ARG A 34 -4.80 -11.79 -29.94
C ARG A 34 -4.37 -11.75 -28.48
N SER A 35 -5.03 -10.95 -27.64
CA SER A 35 -4.79 -10.96 -26.21
C SER A 35 -6.08 -10.96 -25.40
N VAL A 36 -6.07 -11.70 -24.28
CA VAL A 36 -7.20 -11.81 -23.34
C VAL A 36 -6.70 -11.52 -21.93
N CYS A 37 -7.44 -10.68 -21.20
CA CYS A 37 -7.20 -10.44 -19.78
C CYS A 37 -8.12 -11.29 -18.91
N VAL A 38 -7.67 -11.67 -17.71
CA VAL A 38 -8.49 -12.38 -16.71
C VAL A 38 -8.36 -11.66 -15.38
N THR A 39 -9.42 -11.06 -14.84
CA THR A 39 -9.33 -10.27 -13.58
C THR A 39 -10.70 -9.89 -12.99
N ASN A 40 -10.71 -9.38 -11.76
CA ASN A 40 -11.81 -8.60 -11.18
C ASN A 40 -11.51 -7.09 -11.08
N PHE A 41 -10.30 -6.60 -11.39
CA PHE A 41 -9.99 -5.16 -11.36
C PHE A 41 -8.98 -4.74 -12.44
N SER A 42 -8.90 -3.45 -12.76
CA SER A 42 -7.96 -2.91 -13.73
C SER A 42 -7.06 -1.83 -13.13
N TRP A 43 -5.80 -1.74 -13.59
CA TRP A 43 -4.85 -0.77 -13.05
C TRP A 43 -5.22 0.68 -13.36
N ASP A 44 -5.92 0.97 -14.46
CA ASP A 44 -6.47 2.30 -14.74
C ASP A 44 -7.50 2.71 -13.66
N PHE A 45 -8.33 1.77 -13.20
CA PHE A 45 -9.27 2.02 -12.10
C PHE A 45 -8.56 2.23 -10.77
N ILE A 46 -7.58 1.37 -10.45
CA ILE A 46 -6.79 1.51 -9.21
C ILE A 46 -6.04 2.85 -9.20
N TYR A 47 -5.45 3.25 -10.33
CA TYR A 47 -4.65 4.47 -10.43
C TYR A 47 -5.46 5.75 -10.69
N ALA A 48 -6.72 5.67 -11.12
CA ALA A 48 -7.54 6.86 -11.38
C ALA A 48 -7.67 7.80 -10.17
N GLU A 49 -7.83 7.27 -8.95
CA GLU A 49 -7.88 8.10 -7.74
C GLU A 49 -6.58 8.87 -7.48
N TYR A 50 -5.44 8.27 -7.83
CA TYR A 50 -4.14 8.92 -7.66
C TYR A 50 -3.99 10.10 -8.58
N VAL A 51 -4.44 9.98 -9.83
CA VAL A 51 -4.40 11.08 -10.79
C VAL A 51 -5.31 12.24 -10.36
N MET A 52 -6.46 11.93 -9.75
CA MET A 52 -7.35 12.96 -9.20
C MET A 52 -6.69 13.71 -8.02
N ALA A 53 -5.90 13.03 -7.20
CA ALA A 53 -5.17 13.64 -6.08
C ALA A 53 -3.85 14.34 -6.49
N ALA A 54 -3.12 13.77 -7.45
CA ALA A 54 -1.79 14.19 -7.92
C ALA A 54 -1.82 15.33 -8.96
N GLY A 55 -3.00 15.64 -9.51
CA GLY A 55 -3.19 16.67 -10.53
C GLY A 55 -2.97 16.18 -11.96
N HIS A 56 -3.16 17.08 -12.94
CA HIS A 56 -3.27 16.75 -14.36
C HIS A 56 -2.05 16.03 -14.98
N HIS A 57 -0.87 16.09 -14.36
CA HIS A 57 0.40 15.59 -14.91
C HIS A 57 0.47 14.06 -15.03
N HIS A 58 -0.31 13.32 -14.26
CA HIS A 58 -0.33 11.84 -14.31
C HIS A 58 -1.53 11.28 -15.09
N ARG A 59 -2.36 12.14 -15.70
CA ARG A 59 -3.47 11.67 -16.57
C ARG A 59 -2.97 10.84 -17.73
N SER A 60 -1.79 11.17 -18.27
CA SER A 60 -1.19 10.46 -19.40
C SER A 60 -0.92 8.99 -19.12
N ILE A 61 -0.48 8.60 -17.91
CA ILE A 61 -0.18 7.19 -17.63
C ILE A 61 -1.45 6.36 -17.44
N VAL A 62 -2.47 6.89 -16.78
CA VAL A 62 -3.77 6.19 -16.66
C VAL A 62 -4.43 6.09 -18.03
N TRP A 63 -4.32 7.12 -18.88
CA TRP A 63 -4.76 7.05 -20.26
C TRP A 63 -3.98 6.03 -21.08
N GLN A 64 -2.66 5.95 -20.91
CA GLN A 64 -1.84 4.94 -21.59
C GLN A 64 -2.23 3.53 -21.14
N ILE A 65 -2.44 3.31 -19.84
CA ILE A 65 -2.90 2.02 -19.32
C ILE A 65 -4.26 1.65 -19.91
N ALA A 66 -5.20 2.60 -19.95
CA ALA A 66 -6.52 2.38 -20.52
C ALA A 66 -6.45 2.15 -22.05
N GLU A 67 -5.58 2.86 -22.76
CA GLU A 67 -5.32 2.64 -24.19
C GLU A 67 -4.74 1.25 -24.42
N ASP A 68 -3.73 0.85 -23.65
CA ASP A 68 -3.10 -0.46 -23.74
C ASP A 68 -4.13 -1.57 -23.49
N TYR A 69 -4.97 -1.46 -22.45
CA TYR A 69 -6.08 -2.40 -22.23
C TYR A 69 -7.12 -2.39 -23.35
N SER A 70 -7.31 -1.27 -24.06
CA SER A 70 -8.27 -1.21 -25.17
C SER A 70 -7.87 -2.06 -26.38
N HIS A 71 -6.58 -2.47 -26.45
CA HIS A 71 -6.08 -3.44 -27.41
C HIS A 71 -6.40 -4.89 -27.02
N CYS A 72 -6.84 -5.12 -25.79
CA CYS A 72 -7.30 -6.43 -25.36
C CYS A 72 -8.56 -6.83 -26.15
N GLU A 73 -8.58 -8.06 -26.65
CA GLU A 73 -9.68 -8.52 -27.48
C GLU A 73 -10.99 -8.63 -26.70
N PHE A 74 -10.91 -9.23 -25.51
CA PHE A 74 -11.96 -9.25 -24.51
C PHE A 74 -11.37 -9.55 -23.13
N LEU A 75 -12.10 -9.14 -22.10
CA LEU A 75 -11.83 -9.45 -20.70
C LEU A 75 -12.63 -10.69 -20.27
N ILE A 76 -12.00 -11.65 -19.62
CA ILE A 76 -12.69 -12.63 -18.78
C ILE A 76 -12.82 -12.00 -17.39
N ARG A 77 -14.04 -11.60 -17.02
CA ARG A 77 -14.31 -10.82 -15.83
C ARG A 77 -14.80 -11.70 -14.70
N LEU A 78 -14.11 -11.60 -13.56
CA LEU A 78 -14.37 -12.40 -12.37
C LEU A 78 -15.41 -11.71 -11.45
N PRO A 79 -16.19 -12.45 -10.64
CA PRO A 79 -17.15 -11.85 -9.70
C PRO A 79 -16.53 -10.86 -8.70
N GLY A 80 -17.33 -9.92 -8.20
CA GLY A 80 -16.82 -8.86 -7.32
C GLY A 80 -15.90 -7.88 -8.06
N TYR A 81 -16.19 -7.65 -9.34
CA TYR A 81 -15.38 -6.81 -10.21
C TYR A 81 -15.57 -5.31 -9.94
N CYS A 82 -14.51 -4.56 -10.19
CA CYS A 82 -14.53 -3.11 -10.28
C CYS A 82 -15.01 -2.65 -11.67
N PRO A 83 -15.42 -1.39 -11.84
CA PRO A 83 -15.59 -0.77 -13.15
C PRO A 83 -14.32 -0.90 -14.00
N MET A 84 -14.45 -1.46 -15.20
CA MET A 84 -13.32 -1.70 -16.12
C MET A 84 -13.66 -1.21 -17.54
N PRO A 85 -13.86 0.11 -17.73
CA PRO A 85 -14.36 0.67 -18.99
C PRO A 85 -13.33 0.66 -20.14
N ALA A 86 -12.04 0.43 -19.83
CA ALA A 86 -10.99 0.33 -20.83
C ALA A 86 -11.14 -0.89 -21.75
N PHE A 87 -11.79 -1.96 -21.27
CA PHE A 87 -12.00 -3.18 -22.05
C PHE A 87 -13.23 -3.05 -22.94
N ARG A 88 -13.09 -3.42 -24.22
CA ARG A 88 -14.18 -3.33 -25.20
C ARG A 88 -15.32 -4.31 -24.92
N ASP A 89 -14.95 -5.57 -24.74
CA ASP A 89 -15.86 -6.68 -24.47
C ASP A 89 -15.45 -7.35 -23.16
N ALA A 90 -16.43 -7.83 -22.40
CA ALA A 90 -16.21 -8.61 -21.19
C ALA A 90 -17.13 -9.83 -21.18
N ILE A 91 -16.57 -10.95 -20.73
CA ILE A 91 -17.29 -12.21 -20.54
C ILE A 91 -17.24 -12.52 -19.05
N ASP A 92 -18.39 -12.46 -18.41
CA ASP A 92 -18.52 -12.83 -17.01
C ASP A 92 -18.43 -14.34 -16.88
N VAL A 93 -17.57 -14.80 -15.97
CA VAL A 93 -17.42 -16.21 -15.63
C VAL A 93 -17.91 -16.47 -14.21
N PRO A 94 -18.27 -17.73 -13.89
CA PRO A 94 -18.52 -18.13 -12.52
C PRO A 94 -17.30 -17.87 -11.62
N LEU A 95 -17.46 -18.05 -10.32
CA LEU A 95 -16.39 -17.83 -9.36
C LEU A 95 -15.19 -18.74 -9.68
N VAL A 96 -14.04 -18.10 -9.92
CA VAL A 96 -12.77 -18.80 -10.05
C VAL A 96 -12.25 -19.07 -8.66
N VAL A 97 -12.24 -20.34 -8.27
CA VAL A 97 -11.79 -20.80 -6.95
C VAL A 97 -10.87 -22.01 -7.12
N ARG A 98 -9.88 -22.13 -6.24
CA ARG A 98 -8.99 -23.28 -6.18
C ARG A 98 -9.74 -24.47 -5.59
N ARG A 99 -9.70 -25.62 -6.27
CA ARG A 99 -10.36 -26.86 -5.83
C ARG A 99 -9.73 -27.42 -4.56
N LEU A 100 -10.54 -28.11 -3.77
CA LEU A 100 -10.10 -28.88 -2.61
C LEU A 100 -9.29 -30.09 -3.05
N HIS A 101 -8.21 -30.37 -2.32
CA HIS A 101 -7.50 -31.65 -2.40
C HIS A 101 -7.97 -32.62 -1.32
N LYS A 102 -8.43 -32.11 -0.17
CA LYS A 102 -8.91 -32.90 0.97
C LYS A 102 -10.28 -32.44 1.43
N SER A 103 -11.06 -33.37 1.98
CA SER A 103 -12.30 -33.06 2.67
C SER A 103 -12.04 -32.42 4.04
N ARG A 104 -13.06 -31.74 4.60
CA ARG A 104 -13.02 -31.18 5.95
C ARG A 104 -12.55 -32.19 7.00
N ASP A 105 -13.12 -33.39 6.99
CA ASP A 105 -12.86 -34.44 7.98
C ASP A 105 -11.43 -35.00 7.87
N GLU A 106 -10.85 -35.01 6.67
CA GLU A 106 -9.45 -35.39 6.46
C GLU A 106 -8.50 -34.32 7.01
N VAL A 107 -8.75 -33.05 6.69
CA VAL A 107 -7.93 -31.93 7.18
C VAL A 107 -7.97 -31.85 8.71
N ARG A 108 -9.14 -31.97 9.33
CA ARG A 108 -9.29 -31.92 10.80
C ARG A 108 -8.54 -33.06 11.49
N ARG A 109 -8.62 -34.27 10.92
CA ARG A 109 -7.90 -35.45 11.41
C ARG A 109 -6.39 -35.31 11.29
N ASP A 110 -5.90 -34.81 10.15
CA ASP A 110 -4.48 -34.56 9.91
C ASP A 110 -3.90 -33.53 10.89
N LEU A 111 -4.72 -32.55 11.28
CA LEU A 111 -4.37 -31.54 12.28
C LEU A 111 -4.59 -32.01 13.73
N GLY A 112 -5.15 -33.21 13.95
CA GLY A 112 -5.44 -33.74 15.29
C GLY A 112 -6.55 -32.98 16.03
N ILE A 113 -7.46 -32.34 15.30
CA ILE A 113 -8.53 -31.50 15.85
C ILE A 113 -9.81 -32.33 15.97
N SER A 114 -10.42 -32.34 17.15
CA SER A 114 -11.69 -33.04 17.40
C SER A 114 -12.89 -32.31 16.76
N GLU A 115 -13.94 -33.03 16.40
CA GLU A 115 -15.13 -32.49 15.70
C GLU A 115 -15.93 -31.45 16.52
N ASP A 116 -15.85 -31.49 17.84
CA ASP A 116 -16.51 -30.56 18.75
C ASP A 116 -15.86 -29.17 18.80
N MET A 117 -14.58 -29.06 18.40
CA MET A 117 -13.85 -27.80 18.41
C MET A 117 -14.21 -26.92 17.21
N LYS A 118 -14.37 -25.62 17.45
CA LYS A 118 -14.54 -24.61 16.41
C LYS A 118 -13.20 -24.12 15.89
N ILE A 119 -13.09 -23.98 14.58
CA ILE A 119 -11.86 -23.53 13.93
C ILE A 119 -12.04 -22.14 13.36
N ALA A 120 -11.24 -21.18 13.82
CA ALA A 120 -10.96 -19.95 13.08
C ALA A 120 -9.69 -20.14 12.25
N ILE A 121 -9.62 -19.57 11.05
CA ILE A 121 -8.35 -19.43 10.31
C ILE A 121 -7.95 -17.96 10.26
N LEU A 122 -6.74 -17.64 10.71
CA LEU A 122 -6.17 -16.30 10.69
C LEU A 122 -5.24 -16.17 9.47
N ASN A 123 -5.66 -15.43 8.46
CA ASN A 123 -4.93 -15.34 7.20
C ASN A 123 -4.94 -13.92 6.59
N PHE A 124 -3.74 -13.34 6.47
CA PHE A 124 -3.50 -12.03 5.86
C PHE A 124 -2.68 -12.11 4.55
N GLY A 125 -2.67 -13.28 3.90
CA GLY A 125 -2.15 -13.47 2.54
C GLY A 125 -0.62 -13.47 2.44
N GLY A 126 0.03 -14.51 2.95
CA GLY A 126 1.47 -14.77 2.77
C GLY A 126 2.44 -13.87 3.55
N GLN A 127 1.95 -12.77 4.13
CA GLN A 127 2.77 -11.87 4.95
C GLN A 127 2.98 -12.47 6.36
N PRO A 128 4.24 -12.77 6.77
CA PRO A 128 4.52 -13.14 8.15
C PRO A 128 4.18 -11.97 9.05
N SER A 129 3.17 -12.19 9.87
CA SER A 129 2.61 -11.16 10.71
C SER A 129 3.03 -11.46 12.13
N GLY A 130 3.82 -10.54 12.71
CA GLY A 130 4.33 -10.61 14.07
C GLY A 130 3.21 -10.35 15.09
N TRP A 131 2.20 -11.21 15.11
CA TRP A 131 1.07 -11.10 16.02
C TRP A 131 1.50 -11.47 17.44
N THR A 132 1.08 -10.67 18.42
CA THR A 132 1.11 -11.06 19.83
C THR A 132 -0.27 -11.62 20.17
N LEU A 133 -0.48 -12.91 19.87
CA LEU A 133 -1.75 -13.60 20.13
C LEU A 133 -1.80 -14.07 21.58
N LYS A 134 -2.97 -13.94 22.20
CA LYS A 134 -3.23 -14.42 23.57
C LYS A 134 -4.37 -15.41 23.57
N GLU A 135 -4.32 -16.36 24.50
CA GLU A 135 -5.35 -17.39 24.65
C GLU A 135 -6.76 -16.80 24.77
N GLU A 136 -6.89 -15.69 25.50
CA GLU A 136 -8.14 -14.95 25.76
C GLU A 136 -8.82 -14.36 24.51
N TYR A 137 -8.14 -14.34 23.36
CA TYR A 137 -8.68 -13.78 22.11
C TYR A 137 -9.73 -14.69 21.49
N LEU A 138 -9.69 -16.00 21.78
CA LEU A 138 -10.65 -16.97 21.28
C LEU A 138 -11.70 -17.31 22.34
N PRO A 139 -12.95 -17.62 21.93
CA PRO A 139 -13.92 -18.21 22.84
C PRO A 139 -13.50 -19.62 23.30
N GLU A 140 -14.12 -20.11 24.37
CA GLU A 140 -13.92 -21.48 24.82
C GLU A 140 -14.39 -22.47 23.75
N GLY A 141 -13.67 -23.58 23.57
CA GLY A 141 -13.95 -24.57 22.52
C GLY A 141 -13.52 -24.15 21.12
N TRP A 142 -12.73 -23.07 20.98
CA TRP A 142 -12.15 -22.64 19.71
C TRP A 142 -10.65 -22.88 19.64
N ILE A 143 -10.19 -23.13 18.42
CA ILE A 143 -8.79 -23.05 18.03
C ILE A 143 -8.66 -22.14 16.81
N CYS A 144 -7.48 -21.54 16.65
CA CYS A 144 -7.16 -20.69 15.52
C CYS A 144 -5.96 -21.22 14.76
N LEU A 145 -6.14 -21.47 13.46
CA LEU A 145 -5.07 -21.86 12.55
C LEU A 145 -4.40 -20.61 12.00
N VAL A 146 -3.11 -20.43 12.25
CA VAL A 146 -2.37 -19.21 11.90
C VAL A 146 -1.55 -19.44 10.64
N CYS A 147 -1.94 -18.77 9.54
CA CYS A 147 -1.20 -18.82 8.28
C CYS A 147 0.04 -17.91 8.32
N GLY A 148 1.18 -18.41 7.84
CA GLY A 148 2.38 -17.60 7.62
C GLY A 148 3.11 -17.15 8.89
N ALA A 149 2.81 -17.72 10.06
CA ALA A 149 3.56 -17.42 11.28
C ALA A 149 5.04 -17.82 11.13
N SER A 150 5.97 -16.97 11.58
CA SER A 150 7.41 -17.27 11.56
C SER A 150 7.72 -18.44 12.48
N GLU A 151 8.65 -19.34 12.09
CA GLU A 151 8.98 -20.54 12.86
C GLU A 151 9.32 -20.25 14.33
N SER A 152 9.98 -19.13 14.60
CA SER A 152 10.34 -18.65 15.94
C SER A 152 9.20 -18.07 16.79
N LEU A 153 8.00 -17.86 16.22
CA LEU A 153 6.87 -17.33 16.97
C LEU A 153 6.26 -18.41 17.85
N ASP A 154 6.34 -18.19 19.17
CA ASP A 154 5.63 -18.98 20.17
C ASP A 154 4.15 -18.57 20.18
N LEU A 155 3.26 -19.56 20.14
CA LEU A 155 1.82 -19.36 20.02
C LEU A 155 1.13 -20.00 21.24
N PRO A 156 0.07 -19.37 21.78
CA PRO A 156 -0.70 -19.99 22.85
C PRO A 156 -1.30 -21.34 22.41
N PRO A 157 -1.64 -22.25 23.33
CA PRO A 157 -2.06 -23.62 22.99
C PRO A 157 -3.25 -23.74 22.03
N ASN A 158 -4.17 -22.76 22.06
CA ASN A 158 -5.33 -22.68 21.16
C ASN A 158 -5.03 -22.02 19.81
N PHE A 159 -3.76 -21.71 19.51
CA PHE A 159 -3.30 -21.19 18.22
C PHE A 159 -2.32 -22.18 17.58
N VAL A 160 -2.67 -22.72 16.43
CA VAL A 160 -1.88 -23.72 15.72
C VAL A 160 -1.22 -23.07 14.52
N LYS A 161 0.11 -23.11 14.47
CA LYS A 161 0.88 -22.67 13.30
C LYS A 161 0.67 -23.65 12.15
N LEU A 162 0.34 -23.11 10.97
CA LEU A 162 0.35 -23.88 9.72
C LEU A 162 1.73 -23.83 9.07
N ALA A 163 2.15 -24.92 8.46
CA ALA A 163 3.37 -24.97 7.65
C ALA A 163 3.26 -24.02 6.45
N LYS A 164 4.38 -23.45 5.99
CA LYS A 164 4.41 -22.44 4.91
C LYS A 164 3.83 -22.95 3.58
N ASP A 165 3.97 -24.24 3.32
CA ASP A 165 3.49 -24.96 2.13
C ASP A 165 2.07 -25.53 2.30
N THR A 166 1.40 -25.23 3.42
CA THR A 166 0.03 -25.69 3.66
C THR A 166 -0.90 -25.16 2.57
N TYR A 167 -1.61 -26.07 1.91
CA TYR A 167 -2.59 -25.72 0.90
C TYR A 167 -3.83 -25.08 1.54
N THR A 168 -3.84 -23.74 1.56
CA THR A 168 -4.83 -22.93 2.29
C THR A 168 -6.30 -23.18 1.94
N PRO A 169 -6.70 -23.48 0.68
CA PRO A 169 -8.11 -23.75 0.35
C PRO A 169 -8.73 -24.87 1.17
N ASP A 170 -7.99 -25.97 1.39
CA ASP A 170 -8.42 -27.10 2.21
C ASP A 170 -8.67 -26.68 3.66
N VAL A 171 -7.79 -25.85 4.20
CA VAL A 171 -7.88 -25.37 5.58
C VAL A 171 -9.05 -24.39 5.75
N ILE A 172 -9.29 -23.51 4.78
CA ILE A 172 -10.45 -22.60 4.79
C ILE A 172 -11.74 -23.43 4.83
N ALA A 173 -11.89 -24.42 3.93
CA ALA A 173 -13.08 -25.27 3.90
C ALA A 173 -13.25 -26.14 5.17
N ALA A 174 -12.15 -26.49 5.82
CA ALA A 174 -12.18 -27.22 7.09
C ALA A 174 -12.47 -26.34 8.31
N SER A 175 -12.48 -25.02 8.16
CA SER A 175 -12.69 -24.04 9.23
C SER A 175 -14.16 -23.71 9.46
N ASP A 176 -14.51 -23.18 10.63
CA ASP A 176 -15.86 -22.66 10.93
C ASP A 176 -15.97 -21.16 10.63
N CYS A 177 -14.84 -20.44 10.59
CA CYS A 177 -14.79 -19.01 10.32
C CYS A 177 -13.43 -18.61 9.74
N MET A 178 -13.43 -17.70 8.78
CA MET A 178 -12.25 -17.04 8.23
C MET A 178 -12.06 -15.68 8.91
N LEU A 179 -10.87 -15.39 9.43
CA LEU A 179 -10.47 -14.10 9.99
C LEU A 179 -9.31 -13.53 9.18
N GLY A 180 -9.47 -12.35 8.57
CA GLY A 180 -8.39 -11.82 7.74
C GLY A 180 -8.67 -10.54 6.96
N LYS A 181 -7.88 -10.34 5.90
CA LYS A 181 -8.09 -9.27 4.91
C LYS A 181 -8.94 -9.76 3.74
N ILE A 182 -9.76 -8.87 3.19
CA ILE A 182 -10.52 -9.13 1.97
C ILE A 182 -9.57 -9.11 0.77
N GLY A 183 -9.39 -10.24 0.10
CA GLY A 183 -8.74 -10.34 -1.21
C GLY A 183 -9.49 -11.35 -2.07
N TYR A 184 -9.46 -11.19 -3.40
CA TYR A 184 -10.29 -12.00 -4.30
C TYR A 184 -10.14 -13.51 -4.04
N GLY A 185 -8.91 -14.02 -3.88
CA GLY A 185 -8.64 -15.42 -3.56
C GLY A 185 -9.35 -15.91 -2.28
N THR A 186 -9.12 -15.24 -1.14
CA THR A 186 -9.72 -15.63 0.15
C THR A 186 -11.23 -15.47 0.16
N VAL A 187 -11.75 -14.42 -0.47
CA VAL A 187 -13.19 -14.19 -0.60
C VAL A 187 -13.84 -15.27 -1.45
N SER A 188 -13.23 -15.61 -2.60
CA SER A 188 -13.75 -16.65 -3.50
C SER A 188 -13.81 -18.01 -2.82
N GLU A 189 -12.81 -18.35 -2.00
CA GLU A 189 -12.75 -19.60 -1.24
C GLU A 189 -13.77 -19.62 -0.11
N ALA A 190 -13.88 -18.53 0.65
CA ALA A 190 -14.88 -18.41 1.71
C ALA A 190 -16.32 -18.54 1.16
N LEU A 191 -16.62 -17.89 0.03
CA LEU A 191 -17.93 -17.99 -0.60
C LEU A 191 -18.19 -19.39 -1.16
N ALA A 192 -17.25 -19.96 -1.92
CA ALA A 192 -17.40 -21.29 -2.52
C ALA A 192 -17.67 -22.38 -1.47
N TYR A 193 -17.02 -22.28 -0.32
CA TYR A 193 -17.14 -23.25 0.78
C TYR A 193 -18.09 -22.79 1.90
N LYS A 194 -18.81 -21.69 1.68
CA LYS A 194 -19.82 -21.13 2.59
C LYS A 194 -19.30 -20.88 4.01
N ILE A 195 -18.06 -20.40 4.10
CA ILE A 195 -17.39 -20.06 5.34
C ILE A 195 -17.67 -18.59 5.68
N PRO A 196 -18.22 -18.29 6.87
CA PRO A 196 -18.31 -16.92 7.36
C PRO A 196 -16.94 -16.23 7.41
N PHE A 197 -16.90 -14.95 7.02
CA PHE A 197 -15.68 -14.17 6.90
C PHE A 197 -15.75 -12.95 7.83
N VAL A 198 -14.97 -12.97 8.90
CA VAL A 198 -14.66 -11.82 9.74
C VAL A 198 -13.49 -11.06 9.14
N PHE A 199 -13.71 -9.81 8.73
CA PHE A 199 -12.68 -9.04 8.03
C PHE A 199 -12.41 -7.69 8.69
N VAL A 200 -11.20 -7.16 8.48
CA VAL A 200 -10.86 -5.78 8.84
C VAL A 200 -10.79 -4.92 7.59
N ARG A 201 -11.47 -3.77 7.63
CA ARG A 201 -11.48 -2.78 6.53
C ARG A 201 -10.09 -2.26 6.22
N ARG A 202 -9.85 -2.05 4.93
CA ARG A 202 -8.70 -1.34 4.37
C ARG A 202 -9.25 -0.29 3.41
N ASP A 203 -9.67 0.83 3.98
CA ASP A 203 -10.37 1.92 3.27
C ASP A 203 -9.61 2.50 2.06
N TYR A 204 -8.30 2.23 1.98
CA TYR A 204 -7.40 2.71 0.92
C TYR A 204 -7.28 1.75 -0.28
N PHE A 205 -7.82 0.54 -0.22
CA PHE A 205 -7.83 -0.42 -1.35
C PHE A 205 -9.11 -0.23 -2.17
N ASN A 206 -8.97 0.18 -3.43
CA ASN A 206 -10.09 0.61 -4.28
C ASN A 206 -11.02 -0.54 -4.67
N GLU A 207 -10.49 -1.76 -4.72
CA GLU A 207 -11.22 -2.98 -5.05
C GLU A 207 -11.99 -3.57 -3.85
N GLU A 208 -11.59 -3.22 -2.62
CA GLU A 208 -12.16 -3.80 -1.40
C GLU A 208 -13.68 -3.58 -1.29
N PRO A 209 -14.26 -2.40 -1.59
CA PRO A 209 -15.71 -2.19 -1.51
C PRO A 209 -16.50 -3.17 -2.38
N PHE A 210 -16.00 -3.56 -3.54
CA PHE A 210 -16.69 -4.48 -4.45
C PHE A 210 -16.69 -5.90 -3.91
N LEU A 211 -15.56 -6.34 -3.35
CA LEU A 211 -15.44 -7.64 -2.69
C LEU A 211 -16.23 -7.69 -1.38
N ARG A 212 -16.25 -6.61 -0.62
CA ARG A 212 -17.07 -6.46 0.60
C ARG A 212 -18.55 -6.56 0.26
N ASN A 213 -19.02 -5.80 -0.72
CA ASN A 213 -20.41 -5.84 -1.16
C ASN A 213 -20.79 -7.25 -1.63
N MET A 214 -19.87 -7.98 -2.29
CA MET A 214 -20.08 -9.38 -2.64
C MET A 214 -20.23 -10.28 -1.40
N LEU A 215 -19.36 -10.16 -0.40
CA LEU A 215 -19.49 -10.90 0.86
C LEU A 215 -20.80 -10.60 1.60
N GLU A 216 -21.19 -9.34 1.66
CA GLU A 216 -22.43 -8.89 2.30
C GLU A 216 -23.67 -9.40 1.56
N PHE A 217 -23.68 -9.30 0.24
CA PHE A 217 -24.77 -9.80 -0.61
C PHE A 217 -25.03 -11.29 -0.38
N TYR A 218 -23.97 -12.09 -0.25
CA TYR A 218 -24.06 -13.53 0.04
C TYR A 218 -24.09 -13.86 1.54
N GLN A 219 -24.35 -12.87 2.40
CA GLN A 219 -24.51 -13.04 3.85
C GLN A 219 -23.32 -13.73 4.54
N GLY A 220 -22.12 -13.52 4.01
CA GLY A 220 -20.89 -14.13 4.51
C GLY A 220 -20.00 -13.21 5.32
N GLY A 221 -20.23 -11.89 5.30
CA GLY A 221 -19.31 -10.91 5.91
C GLY A 221 -19.68 -10.46 7.33
N VAL A 222 -18.67 -10.37 8.21
CA VAL A 222 -18.72 -9.63 9.47
C VAL A 222 -17.54 -8.66 9.51
N GLU A 223 -17.84 -7.37 9.54
CA GLU A 223 -16.80 -6.35 9.70
C GLU A 223 -16.31 -6.28 11.16
N MET A 224 -15.00 -6.33 11.35
CA MET A 224 -14.30 -6.09 12.61
C MET A 224 -13.45 -4.83 12.52
N ILE A 225 -13.58 -3.95 13.51
CA ILE A 225 -12.72 -2.76 13.57
C ILE A 225 -11.28 -3.14 13.95
N ARG A 226 -10.31 -2.45 13.36
CA ARG A 226 -8.87 -2.75 13.55
C ARG A 226 -8.43 -2.75 15.00
N ARG A 227 -9.00 -1.87 15.83
CA ARG A 227 -8.71 -1.82 17.28
C ARG A 227 -8.99 -3.18 17.93
N ASP A 228 -10.17 -3.74 17.68
CA ASP A 228 -10.63 -4.97 18.30
C ASP A 228 -9.84 -6.19 17.80
N LEU A 229 -9.39 -6.17 16.54
CA LEU A 229 -8.43 -7.16 16.04
C LEU A 229 -7.14 -7.13 16.87
N LEU A 230 -6.57 -5.94 17.10
CA LEU A 230 -5.28 -5.79 17.77
C LEU A 230 -5.35 -5.99 19.29
N THR A 231 -6.47 -5.65 19.93
CA THR A 231 -6.66 -5.86 21.37
C THR A 231 -7.23 -7.23 21.70
N GLY A 232 -7.61 -8.02 20.70
CA GLY A 232 -8.11 -9.38 20.87
C GLY A 232 -9.58 -9.49 21.25
N HIS A 233 -10.38 -8.45 21.01
CA HIS A 233 -11.81 -8.45 21.31
C HIS A 233 -12.61 -9.19 20.22
N TRP A 234 -12.20 -10.43 19.88
CA TRP A 234 -12.71 -11.15 18.71
C TRP A 234 -14.02 -11.88 18.95
N ARG A 235 -14.28 -12.29 20.20
CA ARG A 235 -15.44 -13.11 20.59
C ARG A 235 -16.78 -12.62 20.01
N PRO A 236 -17.18 -11.34 20.11
CA PRO A 236 -18.47 -10.90 19.58
C PRO A 236 -18.59 -11.09 18.06
N TYR A 237 -17.47 -10.94 17.33
CA TYR A 237 -17.43 -11.08 15.88
C TYR A 237 -17.45 -12.55 15.45
N LEU A 238 -16.73 -13.42 16.16
CA LEU A 238 -16.71 -14.86 15.90
C LEU A 238 -18.06 -15.51 16.20
N GLU A 239 -18.71 -15.15 17.32
CA GLU A 239 -20.05 -15.61 17.66
C GLU A 239 -21.09 -15.15 16.62
N ARG A 240 -21.00 -13.89 16.18
CA ARG A 240 -21.83 -13.39 15.07
C ARG A 240 -21.57 -14.15 13.78
N ALA A 241 -20.31 -14.42 13.43
CA ALA A 241 -19.94 -15.11 12.21
C ALA A 241 -20.54 -16.53 12.14
N ILE A 242 -20.50 -17.30 13.23
CA ILE A 242 -21.12 -18.64 13.27
C ILE A 242 -22.64 -18.59 13.10
N SER A 243 -23.30 -17.48 13.49
CA SER A 243 -24.74 -17.32 13.30
C SER A 243 -25.13 -17.04 11.84
N LEU A 244 -24.16 -16.67 10.98
CA LEU A 244 -24.40 -16.42 9.56
C LEU A 244 -24.67 -17.71 8.80
N LYS A 245 -25.40 -17.58 7.70
CA LYS A 245 -25.68 -18.67 6.75
C LYS A 245 -25.27 -18.21 5.35
N PRO A 246 -23.97 -18.25 5.01
CA PRO A 246 -23.50 -17.82 3.70
C PRO A 246 -24.24 -18.57 2.58
N CYS A 247 -24.77 -17.82 1.61
CA CYS A 247 -25.75 -18.33 0.64
C CYS A 247 -25.26 -18.26 -0.81
N TYR A 248 -23.95 -18.43 -1.04
CA TYR A 248 -23.42 -18.50 -2.40
C TYR A 248 -23.94 -19.76 -3.12
N GLU A 249 -24.72 -19.55 -4.18
CA GLU A 249 -25.38 -20.60 -4.98
C GLU A 249 -24.98 -20.59 -6.46
N SER A 250 -24.15 -19.63 -6.87
CA SER A 250 -23.65 -19.53 -8.25
C SER A 250 -22.53 -20.54 -8.52
N GLY A 251 -22.14 -20.70 -9.79
CA GLY A 251 -21.11 -21.66 -10.18
C GLY A 251 -19.75 -21.36 -9.54
N ILE A 252 -19.00 -22.41 -9.21
CA ILE A 252 -17.62 -22.39 -8.70
C ILE A 252 -16.60 -22.94 -9.70
N ASN A 253 -17.06 -23.24 -10.92
CA ASN A 253 -16.26 -23.79 -12.01
C ASN A 253 -15.69 -22.70 -12.93
N GLY A 254 -15.46 -21.50 -12.39
CA GLY A 254 -15.00 -20.35 -13.17
C GLY A 254 -13.66 -20.60 -13.86
N GLY A 255 -12.76 -21.33 -13.20
CA GLY A 255 -11.44 -21.64 -13.74
C GLY A 255 -11.52 -22.53 -14.98
N GLU A 256 -12.40 -23.53 -14.98
CA GLU A 256 -12.62 -24.42 -16.11
C GLU A 256 -13.32 -23.69 -17.26
N VAL A 257 -14.29 -22.83 -16.95
CA VAL A 257 -14.98 -22.01 -17.94
C VAL A 257 -14.00 -21.04 -18.60
N ALA A 258 -13.20 -20.33 -17.81
CA ALA A 258 -12.17 -19.43 -18.31
C ALA A 258 -11.13 -20.17 -19.17
N ALA A 259 -10.62 -21.31 -18.70
CA ALA A 259 -9.68 -22.13 -19.46
C ALA A 259 -10.27 -22.61 -20.79
N ARG A 260 -11.55 -23.00 -20.82
CA ARG A 260 -12.26 -23.38 -22.05
C ARG A 260 -12.35 -22.21 -23.02
N ILE A 261 -12.73 -21.02 -22.54
CA ILE A 261 -12.82 -19.81 -23.37
C ILE A 261 -11.45 -19.47 -23.96
N LEU A 262 -10.39 -19.48 -23.14
CA LEU A 262 -9.01 -19.22 -23.58
C LEU A 262 -8.54 -20.24 -24.63
N GLN A 263 -8.79 -21.53 -24.39
CA GLN A 263 -8.44 -22.60 -25.33
C GLN A 263 -9.19 -22.45 -26.67
N ASP A 264 -10.50 -22.26 -26.62
CA ASP A 264 -11.31 -22.07 -27.83
C ASP A 264 -10.85 -20.81 -28.60
N THR A 265 -10.45 -19.76 -27.89
CA THR A 265 -9.91 -18.51 -28.48
C THR A 265 -8.57 -18.76 -29.17
N ALA A 266 -7.66 -19.50 -28.54
CA ALA A 266 -6.39 -19.90 -29.15
C ALA A 266 -6.60 -20.72 -30.43
N TYR A 267 -7.66 -21.54 -30.49
CA TYR A 267 -8.06 -22.26 -31.71
C TYR A 267 -8.82 -21.42 -32.75
N GLY A 268 -8.91 -20.10 -32.56
CA GLY A 268 -9.50 -19.18 -33.55
C GLY A 268 -11.00 -18.91 -33.35
N LYS A 269 -11.64 -19.42 -32.30
CA LYS A 269 -13.03 -19.04 -32.00
C LYS A 269 -13.10 -17.58 -31.59
N ASN A 270 -14.06 -16.85 -32.13
CA ASN A 270 -14.30 -15.45 -31.77
C ASN A 270 -15.38 -15.35 -30.70
N TYR A 271 -15.05 -14.72 -29.57
CA TYR A 271 -15.98 -14.38 -28.51
C TYR A 271 -16.27 -12.88 -28.41
N ALA A 272 -15.46 -12.05 -29.09
CA ALA A 272 -15.66 -10.63 -29.15
C ALA A 272 -16.78 -10.28 -30.15
N SER A 273 -17.53 -9.21 -29.87
CA SER A 273 -18.59 -8.77 -30.76
C SER A 273 -18.03 -8.01 -31.96
N ASP A 274 -18.70 -8.10 -33.12
CA ASP A 274 -18.37 -7.31 -34.33
C ASP A 274 -18.73 -5.81 -34.19
N LYS A 275 -19.08 -5.33 -32.98
CA LYS A 275 -19.46 -3.94 -32.72
C LYS A 275 -18.22 -3.04 -32.71
N LEU A 276 -18.38 -1.79 -33.15
CA LEU A 276 -17.32 -0.78 -33.15
C LEU A 276 -16.72 -0.57 -31.74
N SER A 277 -15.39 -0.35 -31.67
CA SER A 277 -14.61 -0.34 -30.42
C SER A 277 -15.05 0.73 -29.41
N GLY A 278 -14.89 0.41 -28.13
CA GLY A 278 -15.21 1.23 -26.96
C GLY A 278 -14.39 2.52 -26.81
N SER A 279 -13.52 2.87 -27.74
CA SER A 279 -12.79 4.15 -27.74
C SER A 279 -13.72 5.38 -27.61
N ARG A 280 -14.94 5.30 -28.18
CA ARG A 280 -16.00 6.31 -27.95
C ARG A 280 -16.60 6.24 -26.54
N ARG A 281 -16.80 5.05 -25.95
CA ARG A 281 -17.34 4.87 -24.59
C ARG A 281 -16.35 5.31 -23.51
N LEU A 282 -15.05 5.11 -23.70
CA LEU A 282 -14.00 5.63 -22.82
C LEU A 282 -13.96 7.17 -22.89
N ARG A 283 -14.05 7.74 -24.10
CA ARG A 283 -14.20 9.18 -24.29
C ARG A 283 -15.48 9.70 -23.61
N ASP A 284 -16.61 9.00 -23.74
CA ASP A 284 -17.88 9.40 -23.15
C ASP A 284 -17.87 9.23 -21.62
N ALA A 285 -17.21 8.21 -21.06
CA ALA A 285 -17.00 8.02 -19.62
C ALA A 285 -16.08 9.10 -19.02
N ILE A 286 -15.05 9.52 -19.75
CA ILE A 286 -14.12 10.59 -19.36
C ILE A 286 -14.78 11.98 -19.54
N VAL A 287 -15.61 12.18 -20.56
CA VAL A 287 -16.32 13.45 -20.84
C VAL A 287 -17.55 13.64 -19.95
N LEU A 288 -18.22 12.56 -19.51
CA LEU A 288 -19.42 12.61 -18.67
C LEU A 288 -19.15 12.54 -17.16
N GLY A 289 -17.88 12.63 -16.73
CA GLY A 289 -17.53 12.84 -15.33
C GLY A 289 -17.51 11.57 -14.46
N TYR A 290 -16.48 10.74 -14.65
CA TYR A 290 -16.02 9.84 -13.59
C TYR A 290 -15.47 10.69 -12.41
N GLU A 291 -16.35 11.21 -11.58
CA GLU A 291 -16.02 11.68 -10.24
C GLU A 291 -16.20 10.51 -9.26
N LEU A 292 -15.13 9.76 -9.00
CA LEU A 292 -15.03 9.00 -7.75
C LEU A 292 -14.80 10.01 -6.61
N GLN A 293 -15.83 10.81 -6.29
CA GLN A 293 -15.80 11.65 -5.10
C GLN A 293 -16.03 10.77 -3.87
N ARG A 294 -14.94 10.33 -3.23
CA ARG A 294 -14.96 10.17 -1.78
C ARG A 294 -14.65 11.51 -1.14
N VAL A 295 -15.70 12.24 -0.76
CA VAL A 295 -15.57 13.17 0.35
C VAL A 295 -15.31 12.32 1.61
N PRO A 296 -14.29 12.61 2.42
CA PRO A 296 -14.08 11.89 3.69
C PRO A 296 -15.38 11.83 4.51
N GLY A 297 -15.82 10.63 4.89
CA GLY A 297 -17.04 10.44 5.69
C GLY A 297 -18.35 10.12 4.93
N ARG A 298 -18.31 9.79 3.63
CA ARG A 298 -19.46 9.18 2.91
C ARG A 298 -19.09 7.85 2.25
N ASP A 299 -19.98 6.87 2.36
CA ASP A 299 -19.88 5.59 1.64
C ASP A 299 -19.92 5.82 0.11
N LEU A 300 -19.15 5.03 -0.63
CA LEU A 300 -19.30 4.92 -2.09
C LEU A 300 -20.72 4.42 -2.37
N SER A 301 -21.56 5.28 -2.96
CA SER A 301 -22.79 4.83 -3.60
C SER A 301 -22.41 4.36 -5.00
N ILE A 302 -22.70 3.08 -5.31
CA ILE A 302 -22.70 2.60 -6.68
C ILE A 302 -23.89 3.30 -7.35
N PRO A 303 -23.71 4.14 -8.37
CA PRO A 303 -24.82 4.89 -8.95
C PRO A 303 -25.88 3.93 -9.54
N ASP A 304 -27.16 4.18 -9.24
CA ASP A 304 -28.28 3.31 -9.66
C ASP A 304 -28.37 3.06 -11.18
N TRP A 305 -27.77 3.94 -12.00
CA TRP A 305 -27.74 3.79 -13.46
C TRP A 305 -26.82 2.66 -13.96
N TYR A 306 -25.99 2.07 -13.08
CA TYR A 306 -25.18 0.89 -13.42
C TYR A 306 -26.02 -0.40 -13.55
N ALA A 307 -27.18 -0.48 -12.89
CA ALA A 307 -28.06 -1.66 -12.90
C ALA A 307 -29.04 -1.70 -14.09
N ASN A 308 -29.28 -0.57 -14.76
CA ASN A 308 -30.39 -0.41 -15.72
C ASN A 308 -29.95 -0.13 -17.17
N ALA A 309 -28.67 -0.34 -17.51
CA ALA A 309 -28.11 0.02 -18.81
C ALA A 309 -28.58 -0.85 -20.00
N GLU A 310 -29.57 -1.74 -19.84
CA GLU A 310 -30.16 -2.49 -20.94
C GLU A 310 -31.36 -1.79 -21.61
N ASN A 311 -31.99 -0.76 -21.03
CA ASN A 311 -33.33 -0.34 -21.51
C ASN A 311 -33.59 1.15 -21.83
N GLU A 312 -32.62 2.07 -21.75
CA GLU A 312 -32.90 3.48 -22.10
C GLU A 312 -31.91 4.07 -23.11
N LEU A 313 -31.97 3.57 -24.35
CA LEU A 313 -31.46 4.27 -25.53
C LEU A 313 -32.64 4.84 -26.31
N GLY A 314 -33.16 5.96 -25.83
CA GLY A 314 -34.15 6.73 -26.55
C GLY A 314 -34.46 8.04 -25.82
N LEU A 315 -34.05 9.16 -26.42
CA LEU A 315 -34.39 10.53 -26.04
C LEU A 315 -33.49 11.16 -24.96
N ARG A 316 -32.47 11.89 -25.42
CA ARG A 316 -32.22 13.29 -25.03
C ARG A 316 -31.16 13.91 -25.95
N THR A 317 -31.63 14.73 -26.87
CA THR A 317 -30.85 15.67 -27.67
C THR A 317 -30.59 16.93 -26.83
N GLY A 318 -29.33 17.21 -26.54
CA GLY A 318 -28.93 18.44 -25.86
C GLY A 318 -27.44 18.50 -25.60
N SER A 319 -26.69 19.13 -26.49
CA SER A 319 -25.27 19.44 -26.32
C SER A 319 -25.11 20.71 -25.48
N PRO A 320 -24.26 20.73 -24.44
CA PRO A 320 -23.79 21.98 -23.84
C PRO A 320 -22.45 22.39 -24.46
N THR A 321 -22.43 23.67 -24.84
CA THR A 321 -21.41 24.41 -25.56
C THR A 321 -20.09 24.52 -24.79
N THR A 322 -18.98 24.32 -25.50
CA THR A 322 -17.61 24.45 -25.02
C THR A 322 -17.23 25.93 -24.86
N ALA A 323 -16.96 26.39 -23.64
CA ALA A 323 -16.24 27.64 -23.40
C ALA A 323 -14.74 27.33 -23.31
N ILE A 324 -14.03 27.58 -24.41
CA ILE A 324 -12.57 27.53 -24.50
C ILE A 324 -12.02 28.76 -23.79
N LEU A 325 -11.37 28.58 -22.63
CA LEU A 325 -10.46 29.57 -22.08
C LEU A 325 -9.09 29.35 -22.74
N ARG A 326 -8.77 30.22 -23.71
CA ARG A 326 -7.38 30.54 -24.05
C ARG A 326 -6.82 31.32 -22.86
N GLY A 327 -5.66 30.91 -22.34
CA GLY A 327 -4.96 31.60 -21.27
C GLY A 327 -3.46 31.37 -21.40
N ASP A 328 -2.80 32.39 -21.95
CA ASP A 328 -1.37 32.69 -22.05
C ASP A 328 -0.35 31.81 -21.30
N ASP A 329 0.54 31.20 -22.08
CA ASP A 329 1.86 30.73 -21.67
C ASP A 329 2.78 31.94 -21.40
N ASN A 330 2.78 32.46 -20.18
CA ASN A 330 3.88 33.24 -19.62
C ASN A 330 3.74 33.34 -18.09
N PHE A 331 4.05 32.24 -17.39
CA PHE A 331 4.28 32.29 -15.95
C PHE A 331 5.77 32.58 -15.68
N PRO A 332 6.12 33.65 -14.95
CA PRO A 332 7.48 33.82 -14.47
C PRO A 332 7.81 32.66 -13.51
N LEU A 333 9.06 32.18 -13.54
CA LEU A 333 9.59 31.33 -12.47
C LEU A 333 9.21 31.96 -11.12
N PRO A 334 8.67 31.21 -10.14
CA PRO A 334 8.35 31.78 -8.84
C PRO A 334 9.66 32.26 -8.21
N SER A 335 9.75 33.57 -7.98
CA SER A 335 10.86 34.20 -7.26
C SER A 335 11.08 33.47 -5.93
N PHE A 336 12.30 32.99 -5.72
CA PHE A 336 12.76 32.48 -4.43
C PHE A 336 12.49 33.53 -3.36
N PRO A 337 11.92 33.18 -2.19
CA PRO A 337 11.94 34.10 -1.06
C PRO A 337 13.41 34.32 -0.66
N GLU A 338 13.77 35.56 -0.34
CA GLU A 338 15.11 35.98 0.13
C GLU A 338 15.47 35.41 1.53
N GLU A 339 14.88 34.29 1.96
CA GLU A 339 14.87 33.84 3.37
C GLU A 339 15.83 32.68 3.70
N PHE A 340 16.34 31.92 2.72
CA PHE A 340 17.32 30.85 2.96
C PHE A 340 18.28 30.68 1.79
N GLU A 341 19.55 30.37 2.10
CA GLU A 341 20.60 30.11 1.12
C GLU A 341 20.79 28.59 0.95
N ILE A 342 20.80 28.11 -0.29
CA ILE A 342 21.16 26.72 -0.59
C ILE A 342 22.69 26.63 -0.63
N LEU A 343 23.27 26.03 0.41
CA LEU A 343 24.73 25.87 0.52
C LEU A 343 25.28 24.79 -0.42
N ASP A 344 24.53 23.70 -0.61
CA ASP A 344 24.86 22.58 -1.49
C ASP A 344 23.59 21.88 -2.03
N GLY A 345 23.68 21.29 -3.22
CA GLY A 345 22.57 20.65 -3.92
C GLY A 345 21.72 21.56 -4.80
N ASP A 346 20.59 21.03 -5.30
CA ASP A 346 19.65 21.73 -6.19
C ASP A 346 18.21 21.26 -5.88
N ILE A 347 17.24 22.14 -6.08
CA ILE A 347 15.81 21.83 -6.06
C ILE A 347 15.36 21.03 -7.29
N LEU A 348 16.22 20.89 -8.31
CA LEU A 348 15.99 20.14 -9.56
C LEU A 348 14.74 20.61 -10.33
N GLY A 349 14.34 21.87 -10.15
CA GLY A 349 13.12 22.43 -10.73
C GLY A 349 11.81 21.85 -10.17
N LEU A 350 11.86 21.14 -9.03
CA LEU A 350 10.71 20.44 -8.45
C LEU A 350 9.90 21.37 -7.54
N SER A 351 8.64 21.65 -7.92
CA SER A 351 7.77 22.58 -7.21
C SER A 351 7.37 22.11 -5.80
N ASP A 352 7.25 20.80 -5.58
CA ASP A 352 6.98 20.20 -4.27
C ASP A 352 8.14 20.43 -3.30
N THR A 353 9.39 20.34 -3.76
CA THR A 353 10.58 20.71 -2.97
C THR A 353 10.55 22.19 -2.60
N VAL A 354 10.24 23.08 -3.54
CA VAL A 354 10.12 24.51 -3.27
C VAL A 354 9.02 24.79 -2.24
N ASN A 355 7.87 24.11 -2.34
CA ASN A 355 6.78 24.26 -1.39
C ASN A 355 7.14 23.74 0.00
N PHE A 356 7.87 22.62 0.08
CA PHE A 356 8.39 22.10 1.35
C PHE A 356 9.34 23.08 2.00
N LEU A 357 10.31 23.64 1.26
CA LEU A 357 11.26 24.63 1.77
C LEU A 357 10.57 25.91 2.24
N LYS A 358 9.54 26.39 1.52
CA LYS A 358 8.70 27.52 1.97
C LYS A 358 7.92 27.20 3.25
N SER A 359 7.39 25.98 3.36
CA SER A 359 6.72 25.55 4.59
C SER A 359 7.69 25.45 5.77
N LEU A 360 8.93 25.06 5.50
CA LEU A 360 10.01 24.98 6.48
C LEU A 360 10.41 26.39 6.94
N SER A 361 10.70 27.33 6.01
CA SER A 361 11.07 28.71 6.36
C SER A 361 9.97 29.45 7.14
N GLY A 362 8.70 29.17 6.81
CA GLY A 362 7.56 29.74 7.51
C GLY A 362 7.45 29.34 8.99
N LEU A 363 8.17 28.31 9.47
CA LEU A 363 8.07 27.85 10.86
C LEU A 363 8.63 28.84 11.89
N ASP A 364 9.61 29.66 11.53
CA ASP A 364 10.17 30.67 12.43
C ASP A 364 9.12 31.76 12.75
N SER A 365 8.26 32.09 11.77
CA SER A 365 7.19 33.10 11.90
C SER A 365 5.96 32.66 12.71
N VAL A 366 5.79 31.36 12.99
CA VAL A 366 4.62 30.80 13.68
C VAL A 366 4.61 31.11 15.18
N LEU A 367 5.74 31.56 15.74
CA LEU A 367 5.81 32.00 17.14
C LEU A 367 5.00 33.28 17.42
N ASP A 368 4.62 34.06 16.38
CA ASP A 368 4.03 35.40 16.54
C ASP A 368 2.59 35.61 15.99
N SER A 369 1.94 34.63 15.37
CA SER A 369 0.58 34.84 14.78
C SER A 369 -0.49 33.81 15.18
N GLU A 370 -1.45 34.24 16.00
CA GLU A 370 -2.60 33.44 16.49
C GLU A 370 -3.85 33.49 15.59
N LYS A 371 -3.75 33.84 14.29
CA LYS A 371 -4.95 34.04 13.46
C LYS A 371 -4.98 33.20 12.18
N GLY A 372 -5.84 32.17 12.18
CA GLY A 372 -6.60 31.78 10.98
C GLY A 372 -6.57 30.32 10.54
N THR A 373 -5.67 29.47 11.03
CA THR A 373 -5.56 28.06 10.58
C THR A 373 -6.35 27.09 11.45
N GLU A 374 -6.90 26.03 10.83
CA GLU A 374 -7.60 24.94 11.50
C GLU A 374 -6.79 24.41 12.71
N LYS A 375 -7.47 24.18 13.85
CA LYS A 375 -6.85 23.81 15.15
C LYS A 375 -5.84 22.65 15.09
N ASN A 376 -5.95 21.78 14.09
CA ASN A 376 -5.16 20.55 13.94
C ASN A 376 -3.79 20.82 13.30
N GLN A 377 -3.74 21.60 12.20
CA GLN A 377 -2.48 22.03 11.58
C GLN A 377 -1.61 22.88 12.51
N LEU A 378 -2.24 23.53 13.50
CA LEU A 378 -1.55 24.36 14.50
C LEU A 378 -0.66 23.53 15.44
N ARG A 379 -1.00 22.28 15.74
CA ARG A 379 -0.22 21.43 16.68
C ARG A 379 1.08 20.95 16.06
N GLU A 380 1.01 20.41 14.85
CA GLU A 380 2.16 19.94 14.08
C GLU A 380 3.15 21.08 13.82
N ARG A 381 2.66 22.24 13.37
CA ARG A 381 3.49 23.43 13.14
C ARG A 381 4.13 23.97 14.41
N LYS A 382 3.38 24.02 15.53
CA LYS A 382 3.92 24.46 16.83
C LYS A 382 5.01 23.52 17.34
N ALA A 383 4.86 22.21 17.14
CA ALA A 383 5.91 21.25 17.48
C ALA A 383 7.16 21.42 16.61
N ALA A 384 6.98 21.64 15.30
CA ALA A 384 8.07 21.83 14.34
C ALA A 384 8.83 23.16 14.54
N ALA A 385 8.16 24.25 14.95
CA ALA A 385 8.79 25.56 15.18
C ALA A 385 9.88 25.51 16.28
N GLY A 386 9.78 24.59 17.23
CA GLY A 386 10.77 24.41 18.30
C GLY A 386 11.88 23.41 17.97
N LEU A 387 11.90 22.84 16.77
CA LEU A 387 12.70 21.67 16.44
C LEU A 387 14.12 22.00 15.94
N PHE A 388 14.25 23.10 15.18
CA PHE A 388 15.51 23.49 14.53
C PHE A 388 16.13 24.73 15.17
N ASN A 389 17.46 24.83 15.06
CA ASN A 389 18.20 26.06 15.22
C ASN A 389 18.43 26.69 13.84
N TRP A 390 17.78 27.81 13.57
CA TRP A 390 17.81 28.47 12.26
C TRP A 390 19.15 29.15 11.92
N GLU A 391 20.06 29.26 12.90
CA GLU A 391 21.41 29.79 12.69
C GLU A 391 22.42 28.73 12.23
N GLU A 392 22.02 27.46 12.14
CA GLU A 392 22.87 26.33 11.78
C GLU A 392 22.27 25.57 10.59
N ASP A 393 23.11 24.83 9.87
CA ASP A 393 22.71 24.13 8.65
C ASP A 393 21.58 23.11 8.87
N ILE A 394 20.65 23.03 7.92
CA ILE A 394 19.57 22.04 7.88
C ILE A 394 19.72 21.27 6.57
N PHE A 395 19.77 19.94 6.66
CA PHE A 395 19.83 19.08 5.48
C PHE A 395 18.42 18.68 5.08
N VAL A 396 18.12 18.78 3.78
CA VAL A 396 16.81 18.41 3.23
C VAL A 396 16.99 17.36 2.16
N THR A 397 16.22 16.28 2.26
CA THR A 397 16.20 15.21 1.25
C THR A 397 14.78 14.93 0.78
N ARG A 398 14.71 14.26 -0.36
CA ARG A 398 13.47 13.90 -1.04
C ARG A 398 13.58 12.49 -1.59
N ALA A 399 12.54 11.67 -1.40
CA ALA A 399 12.44 10.35 -2.04
C ALA A 399 11.03 10.11 -2.59
N PRO A 400 10.90 9.68 -3.86
CA PRO A 400 9.60 9.44 -4.49
C PRO A 400 8.95 8.14 -3.99
N GLY A 401 7.63 8.03 -4.18
CA GLY A 401 6.95 6.74 -4.19
C GLY A 401 7.25 5.94 -5.47
N ARG A 402 6.48 4.86 -5.68
CA ARG A 402 6.62 3.96 -6.84
C ARG A 402 5.26 3.70 -7.49
N LEU A 403 5.24 3.60 -8.81
CA LEU A 403 4.15 3.04 -9.59
C LEU A 403 4.53 1.64 -10.09
N ASP A 404 3.64 0.67 -9.89
CA ASP A 404 3.76 -0.69 -10.43
C ASP A 404 3.35 -0.73 -11.90
N VAL A 405 4.31 -0.75 -12.80
CA VAL A 405 4.03 -0.85 -14.25
C VAL A 405 3.93 -2.32 -14.67
N MET A 406 4.77 -3.19 -14.10
CA MET A 406 4.73 -4.62 -14.33
C MET A 406 5.34 -5.40 -13.16
N GLY A 407 4.62 -6.43 -12.72
CA GLY A 407 5.22 -7.51 -11.93
C GLY A 407 5.21 -7.32 -10.41
N GLY A 408 4.39 -6.45 -9.81
CA GLY A 408 4.39 -6.31 -8.35
C GLY A 408 3.97 -7.55 -7.56
N ILE A 409 3.18 -8.47 -8.15
CA ILE A 409 2.91 -9.78 -7.52
C ILE A 409 4.13 -10.72 -7.56
N ALA A 410 5.10 -10.39 -8.40
CA ALA A 410 6.27 -11.19 -8.71
C ALA A 410 7.52 -10.79 -7.90
N ASP A 411 7.39 -9.82 -6.99
CA ASP A 411 8.44 -9.29 -6.09
C ASP A 411 9.15 -10.37 -5.25
N TYR A 412 8.54 -11.55 -5.10
CA TYR A 412 9.08 -12.69 -4.33
C TYR A 412 9.37 -13.93 -5.18
N SER A 413 9.29 -13.82 -6.51
CA SER A 413 9.18 -15.00 -7.41
C SER A 413 10.35 -15.18 -8.37
N GLY A 414 11.39 -14.34 -8.33
CA GLY A 414 12.51 -14.42 -9.27
C GLY A 414 12.23 -13.76 -10.63
N SER A 415 11.13 -13.00 -10.76
CA SER A 415 10.67 -12.46 -12.04
C SER A 415 11.18 -11.05 -12.33
N LEU A 416 11.18 -10.67 -13.61
CA LEU A 416 11.42 -9.29 -14.04
C LEU A 416 10.23 -8.40 -13.65
N VAL A 417 10.52 -7.30 -12.99
CA VAL A 417 9.56 -6.25 -12.66
C VAL A 417 9.98 -4.94 -13.31
N LEU A 418 9.01 -4.11 -13.69
CA LEU A 418 9.22 -2.77 -14.26
C LEU A 418 8.49 -1.75 -13.39
N GLN A 419 9.27 -0.84 -12.81
CA GLN A 419 8.80 0.09 -11.81
C GLN A 419 9.09 1.52 -12.22
N MET A 420 8.25 2.48 -11.84
CA MET A 420 8.49 3.89 -12.16
C MET A 420 8.39 4.75 -10.90
N PRO A 421 9.36 5.63 -10.61
CA PRO A 421 9.23 6.56 -9.49
C PRO A 421 8.06 7.53 -9.74
N THR A 422 7.29 7.82 -8.71
CA THR A 422 6.21 8.82 -8.78
C THR A 422 6.76 10.23 -8.70
N ARG A 423 5.95 11.22 -9.11
CA ARG A 423 6.30 12.62 -8.83
C ARG A 423 6.06 12.96 -7.37
N GLU A 424 5.02 12.42 -6.75
CA GLU A 424 4.77 12.57 -5.32
C GLU A 424 5.91 11.94 -4.53
N ALA A 425 6.35 12.63 -3.47
CA ALA A 425 7.52 12.27 -2.70
C ALA A 425 7.35 12.57 -1.22
N CYS A 426 8.22 11.94 -0.43
CA CYS A 426 8.47 12.28 0.95
C CYS A 426 9.67 13.23 1.04
N HIS A 427 9.54 14.27 1.85
CA HIS A 427 10.58 15.21 2.19
C HIS A 427 10.94 15.07 3.67
N VAL A 428 12.23 15.10 3.95
CA VAL A 428 12.77 15.05 5.31
C VAL A 428 13.74 16.20 5.48
N ALA A 429 13.49 17.06 6.48
CA ALA A 429 14.47 18.01 6.98
C ALA A 429 15.09 17.46 8.27
N ILE A 430 16.42 17.50 8.37
CA ILE A 430 17.17 17.00 9.52
C ILE A 430 18.22 18.01 9.95
N GLN A 431 18.41 18.12 11.26
CA GLN A 431 19.52 18.86 11.85
C GLN A 431 20.17 18.06 12.97
N LYS A 432 21.50 18.08 12.97
CA LYS A 432 22.35 17.53 14.02
C LYS A 432 22.67 18.63 15.02
N ILE A 433 22.34 18.44 16.29
CA ILE A 433 22.44 19.47 17.31
C ILE A 433 23.24 18.92 18.50
N CYS A 434 24.22 19.68 18.98
CA CYS A 434 24.95 19.31 20.20
C CYS A 434 23.95 19.10 21.37
N PRO A 435 24.05 18.02 22.16
CA PRO A 435 23.08 17.73 23.22
C PRO A 435 22.83 18.89 24.20
N ASN A 436 23.85 19.70 24.48
CA ASN A 436 23.78 20.88 25.36
C ASN A 436 22.94 22.03 24.79
N LYS A 437 22.82 22.10 23.45
CA LYS A 437 22.07 23.13 22.73
C LYS A 437 20.65 22.65 22.36
N GLN A 438 20.33 21.37 22.57
CA GLN A 438 19.05 20.79 22.17
C GLN A 438 17.89 21.37 22.98
N ARG A 439 16.85 21.84 22.29
CA ARG A 439 15.59 22.26 22.92
C ARG A 439 14.69 21.04 23.13
N LEU A 440 14.74 20.47 24.34
CA LEU A 440 13.94 19.31 24.70
C LEU A 440 12.46 19.66 24.92
N TRP A 441 11.56 18.80 24.44
CA TRP A 441 10.15 18.85 24.82
C TRP A 441 9.96 18.51 26.30
N LYS A 442 8.87 19.00 26.91
CA LYS A 442 8.60 18.82 28.36
C LYS A 442 8.59 17.36 28.81
N HIS A 443 8.04 16.46 27.98
CA HIS A 443 8.01 15.02 28.29
C HIS A 443 9.39 14.37 28.16
N ALA A 444 10.23 14.80 27.21
CA ALA A 444 11.62 14.35 27.08
C ALA A 444 12.44 14.77 28.31
N GLN A 445 12.29 16.02 28.77
CA GLN A 445 12.93 16.52 30.00
C GLN A 445 12.52 15.72 31.24
N ALA A 446 11.23 15.39 31.35
CA ALA A 446 10.71 14.57 32.45
C ALA A 446 11.30 13.14 32.43
N ARG A 447 11.43 12.53 31.24
CA ARG A 447 12.04 11.20 31.07
C ARG A 447 13.50 11.19 31.51
N GLN A 448 14.30 12.16 31.09
CA GLN A 448 15.71 12.26 31.48
C GLN A 448 15.88 12.47 32.98
N SER A 449 15.03 13.31 33.58
CA SER A 449 15.01 13.55 35.03
C SER A 449 14.68 12.28 35.81
N ALA A 450 13.71 11.47 35.33
CA ALA A 450 13.31 10.22 35.95
C ALA A 450 14.37 9.11 35.86
N LYS A 451 15.18 9.09 34.78
CA LYS A 451 16.29 8.15 34.62
C LYS A 451 17.52 8.51 35.48
N GLY A 452 17.50 9.64 36.19
CA GLY A 452 18.62 10.08 37.02
C GLY A 452 19.89 10.41 36.21
N GLN A 453 19.75 10.69 34.91
CA GLN A 453 20.88 10.98 34.02
C GLN A 453 21.54 12.31 34.45
N GLN A 454 22.83 12.27 34.76
CA GLN A 454 23.63 13.45 35.07
C GLN A 454 24.34 13.91 33.79
N GLY A 455 23.72 14.84 33.08
CA GLY A 455 24.32 15.49 31.92
C GLY A 455 23.42 15.49 30.68
N PRO A 456 23.82 16.25 29.65
CA PRO A 456 23.08 16.37 28.40
C PRO A 456 23.20 15.09 27.56
N THR A 457 22.07 14.39 27.40
CA THR A 457 21.98 13.13 26.65
C THR A 457 21.52 13.39 25.21
N PRO A 458 22.15 12.79 24.18
CA PRO A 458 21.67 12.85 22.81
C PRO A 458 20.25 12.30 22.67
N VAL A 459 19.37 13.05 22.01
CA VAL A 459 17.96 12.66 21.78
C VAL A 459 17.61 12.68 20.31
N LEU A 460 16.64 11.86 19.93
CA LEU A 460 15.93 11.93 18.67
C LEU A 460 14.58 12.62 18.90
N GLN A 461 14.25 13.63 18.11
CA GLN A 461 12.95 14.29 18.08
C GLN A 461 12.44 14.35 16.64
N ILE A 462 11.23 13.80 16.41
CA ILE A 462 10.62 13.69 15.10
C ILE A 462 9.26 14.38 15.13
N VAL A 463 9.00 15.23 14.15
CA VAL A 463 7.66 15.76 13.84
C VAL A 463 7.24 15.23 12.47
N SER A 464 6.00 14.71 12.37
CA SER A 464 5.44 14.21 11.12
C SER A 464 4.18 14.99 10.76
N TYR A 465 4.16 15.59 9.58
CA TYR A 465 2.98 16.30 9.05
C TYR A 465 1.93 15.32 8.51
N GLY A 466 0.66 15.67 8.70
CA GLY A 466 -0.47 14.84 8.24
C GLY A 466 -0.72 13.59 9.09
N SER A 467 -0.12 13.53 10.28
CA SER A 467 -0.22 12.40 11.21
C SER A 467 -1.66 12.22 11.76
N GLU A 468 -2.37 13.33 11.99
CA GLU A 468 -3.71 13.35 12.57
C GLU A 468 -4.81 12.85 11.60
N LEU A 469 -4.53 12.77 10.29
CA LEU A 469 -5.44 12.18 9.29
C LEU A 469 -5.55 10.64 9.42
N SER A 470 -4.57 10.00 10.09
CA SER A 470 -4.45 8.54 10.21
C SER A 470 -4.48 8.05 11.67
N ASN A 471 -5.05 8.82 12.61
CA ASN A 471 -5.07 8.51 14.06
C ASN A 471 -3.67 8.27 14.68
N ARG A 472 -2.61 8.92 14.16
CA ARG A 472 -1.25 8.85 14.69
C ARG A 472 -0.90 10.12 15.47
N GLY A 473 0.00 10.00 16.44
CA GLY A 473 0.57 11.17 17.12
C GLY A 473 1.50 11.95 16.19
N PRO A 474 1.49 13.29 16.22
CA PRO A 474 2.33 14.14 15.34
C PRO A 474 3.80 14.19 15.70
N THR A 475 4.15 13.74 16.91
CA THR A 475 5.49 13.86 17.47
C THR A 475 5.94 12.54 18.06
N PHE A 476 7.24 12.27 17.95
CA PHE A 476 7.90 11.15 18.61
C PHE A 476 9.27 11.60 19.13
N ASP A 477 9.65 11.15 20.31
CA ASP A 477 10.99 11.38 20.84
C ASP A 477 11.52 10.17 21.61
N MET A 478 12.84 10.00 21.60
CA MET A 478 13.53 9.00 22.42
C MET A 478 14.96 9.44 22.72
N ASP A 479 15.54 8.89 23.79
CA ASP A 479 16.97 9.08 24.05
C ASP A 479 17.74 8.13 23.12
N LEU A 480 18.80 8.59 22.44
CA LEU A 480 19.54 7.73 21.52
C LEU A 480 20.23 6.55 22.25
N SER A 481 20.50 6.70 23.54
CA SER A 481 20.97 5.61 24.42
C SER A 481 19.97 4.47 24.54
N ASP A 482 18.67 4.68 24.27
CA ASP A 482 17.65 3.62 24.32
C ASP A 482 17.82 2.62 23.16
N PHE A 483 18.66 2.93 22.15
CA PHE A 483 19.13 1.99 21.15
C PHE A 483 20.38 1.21 21.55
N MET A 484 20.86 1.34 22.80
CA MET A 484 22.05 0.66 23.29
C MET A 484 21.71 -0.31 24.42
N GLU A 485 22.30 -1.49 24.40
CA GLU A 485 22.28 -2.49 25.47
C GLU A 485 23.68 -3.09 25.60
N ASP A 486 24.28 -3.02 26.79
CA ASP A 486 25.64 -3.49 27.06
C ASP A 486 26.68 -2.99 26.02
N ASP A 487 26.65 -1.68 25.75
CA ASP A 487 27.48 -0.97 24.74
C ASP A 487 27.32 -1.49 23.30
N LYS A 488 26.25 -2.20 22.99
CA LYS A 488 25.93 -2.69 21.64
C LYS A 488 24.60 -2.16 21.15
N PRO A 489 24.43 -1.95 19.84
CA PRO A 489 23.13 -1.61 19.28
C PRO A 489 22.09 -2.68 19.58
N LEU A 490 20.92 -2.25 20.02
CA LEU A 490 19.77 -3.06 20.40
C LEU A 490 19.46 -4.11 19.32
N SER A 491 18.96 -5.28 19.72
CA SER A 491 18.50 -6.28 18.75
C SER A 491 17.28 -5.75 17.99
N TYR A 492 17.12 -6.14 16.72
CA TYR A 492 15.95 -5.74 15.93
C TYR A 492 14.64 -6.21 16.57
N GLU A 493 14.64 -7.37 17.21
CA GLU A 493 13.48 -7.91 17.93
C GLU A 493 13.06 -7.02 19.12
N LYS A 494 14.03 -6.55 19.91
CA LYS A 494 13.76 -5.63 21.03
C LYS A 494 13.30 -4.26 20.53
N ALA A 495 13.90 -3.75 19.46
CA ALA A 495 13.45 -2.50 18.83
C ALA A 495 12.02 -2.62 18.29
N ARG A 496 11.70 -3.70 17.58
CA ARG A 496 10.34 -4.00 17.12
C ARG A 496 9.35 -4.04 18.28
N SER A 497 9.71 -4.74 19.36
CA SER A 497 8.89 -4.83 20.57
C SER A 497 8.71 -3.48 21.24
N TYR A 498 9.70 -2.58 21.17
CA TYR A 498 9.61 -1.22 21.70
C TYR A 498 8.59 -0.39 20.91
N PHE A 499 8.71 -0.33 19.58
CA PHE A 499 7.80 0.45 18.74
C PHE A 499 6.38 -0.13 18.64
N ALA A 500 6.19 -1.41 18.96
CA ALA A 500 4.86 -2.04 18.99
C ALA A 500 4.01 -1.64 20.21
N ARG A 501 4.59 -1.02 21.25
CA ARG A 501 3.89 -0.72 22.53
C ARG A 501 2.77 0.31 22.38
N ASP A 502 2.98 1.31 21.55
CA ASP A 502 2.01 2.37 21.29
C ASP A 502 1.64 2.40 19.80
N PRO A 503 0.44 1.92 19.44
CA PRO A 503 -0.05 1.95 18.06
C PRO A 503 -0.05 3.36 17.43
N SER A 504 -0.22 4.43 18.23
CA SER A 504 -0.26 5.80 17.74
C SER A 504 1.12 6.36 17.35
N GLN A 505 2.19 5.74 17.84
CA GLN A 505 3.59 6.11 17.58
C GLN A 505 4.35 5.08 16.76
N ARG A 506 3.73 3.96 16.39
CA ARG A 506 4.37 2.88 15.62
C ARG A 506 5.01 3.35 14.30
N TRP A 507 4.50 4.44 13.71
CA TRP A 507 5.07 5.05 12.50
C TRP A 507 6.51 5.52 12.69
N ALA A 508 6.92 5.87 13.93
CA ALA A 508 8.28 6.30 14.20
C ALA A 508 9.30 5.19 13.95
N ALA A 509 8.88 3.92 13.93
CA ALA A 509 9.75 2.78 13.60
C ALA A 509 10.37 2.90 12.20
N TYR A 510 9.66 3.45 11.22
CA TYR A 510 10.18 3.66 9.86
C TYR A 510 11.30 4.70 9.83
N ILE A 511 11.30 5.65 10.77
CA ILE A 511 12.26 6.77 10.81
C ILE A 511 13.38 6.45 11.79
N ALA A 512 13.06 6.25 13.06
CA ALA A 512 14.02 5.93 14.12
C ALA A 512 14.72 4.57 13.88
N GLY A 513 14.07 3.64 13.17
CA GLY A 513 14.69 2.37 12.78
C GLY A 513 15.87 2.54 11.83
N THR A 514 15.90 3.60 11.01
CA THR A 514 17.05 3.89 10.12
C THR A 514 18.33 4.14 10.93
N ILE A 515 18.23 4.84 12.07
CA ILE A 515 19.34 5.11 12.99
C ILE A 515 19.86 3.78 13.54
N LEU A 516 18.98 2.94 14.07
CA LEU A 516 19.36 1.64 14.61
C LEU A 516 20.04 0.74 13.55
N VAL A 517 19.51 0.71 12.33
CA VAL A 517 20.08 -0.06 11.22
C VAL A 517 21.47 0.47 10.87
N LEU A 518 21.68 1.79 10.80
CA LEU A 518 23.00 2.38 10.57
C LEU A 518 23.99 2.05 11.69
N MET A 519 23.55 2.08 12.95
CA MET A 519 24.38 1.67 14.09
C MET A 519 24.80 0.21 14.00
N LYS A 520 23.86 -0.68 13.61
CA LYS A 520 24.07 -2.13 13.64
C LYS A 520 24.82 -2.65 12.42
N GLU A 521 24.50 -2.15 11.24
CA GLU A 521 25.01 -2.66 9.96
C GLU A 521 26.28 -1.92 9.51
N LEU A 522 26.39 -0.63 9.82
CA LEU A 522 27.52 0.21 9.40
C LEU A 522 28.37 0.72 10.58
N GLY A 523 28.01 0.42 11.83
CA GLY A 523 28.78 0.83 13.00
C GLY A 523 28.77 2.34 13.26
N VAL A 524 27.73 3.05 12.79
CA VAL A 524 27.64 4.52 12.96
C VAL A 524 27.34 4.87 14.42
N HIS A 525 28.09 5.82 14.96
CA HIS A 525 27.87 6.38 16.29
C HIS A 525 27.20 7.76 16.20
N PHE A 526 26.17 7.97 17.03
CA PHE A 526 25.37 9.19 17.05
C PHE A 526 25.54 9.93 18.38
N ASP A 527 26.57 10.78 18.46
CA ASP A 527 26.91 11.54 19.67
C ASP A 527 26.15 12.88 19.81
N ASN A 528 25.42 13.27 18.76
CA ASN A 528 24.63 14.49 18.71
C ASN A 528 23.15 14.16 18.70
N SER A 529 22.33 15.09 19.20
CA SER A 529 20.88 15.02 19.06
C SER A 529 20.47 15.18 17.59
N ILE A 530 19.35 14.57 17.23
CA ILE A 530 18.81 14.55 15.88
C ILE A 530 17.38 15.11 15.93
N SER A 531 17.16 16.18 15.19
CA SER A 531 15.86 16.85 15.00
C SER A 531 15.38 16.59 13.57
N MET A 532 14.19 16.00 13.39
CA MET A 532 13.65 15.64 12.06
C MET A 532 12.22 16.14 11.84
N LEU A 533 11.99 16.78 10.70
CA LEU A 533 10.65 17.07 10.20
C LEU A 533 10.39 16.21 8.96
N VAL A 534 9.28 15.47 8.97
CA VAL A 534 8.86 14.60 7.86
C VAL A 534 7.55 15.11 7.28
N SER A 535 7.49 15.21 5.95
CA SER A 535 6.27 15.55 5.21
C SER A 535 6.19 14.71 3.95
N SER A 536 5.08 14.00 3.75
CA SER A 536 4.92 13.15 2.57
C SER A 536 3.63 13.47 1.83
N ALA A 537 3.76 13.66 0.51
CA ALA A 537 2.63 13.69 -0.42
C ALA A 537 2.34 12.32 -1.04
N VAL A 538 3.17 11.30 -0.76
CA VAL A 538 2.95 9.94 -1.26
C VAL A 538 1.73 9.33 -0.55
N PRO A 539 0.68 8.93 -1.28
CA PRO A 539 -0.55 8.43 -0.66
C PRO A 539 -0.33 7.16 0.18
N GLU A 540 -0.81 7.18 1.42
CA GLU A 540 -0.69 6.05 2.34
C GLU A 540 -1.64 4.91 1.96
N GLY A 541 -1.16 3.67 2.06
CA GLY A 541 -2.00 2.46 1.97
C GLY A 541 -2.59 2.18 0.58
N LYS A 542 -2.16 2.91 -0.44
CA LYS A 542 -2.72 2.79 -1.79
C LYS A 542 -1.94 1.81 -2.69
N GLY A 543 -0.72 1.43 -2.30
CA GLY A 543 0.14 0.53 -3.09
C GLY A 543 1.22 1.23 -3.91
N VAL A 544 1.56 2.49 -3.56
CA VAL A 544 2.63 3.29 -4.21
C VAL A 544 3.86 3.51 -3.32
N SER A 545 4.11 2.59 -2.39
CA SER A 545 5.36 2.54 -1.62
C SER A 545 5.61 3.75 -0.72
N SER A 546 4.59 4.22 0.00
CA SER A 546 4.70 5.35 0.93
C SER A 546 5.68 5.10 2.08
N SER A 547 5.80 3.86 2.59
CA SER A 547 6.76 3.50 3.64
C SER A 547 8.20 3.60 3.12
N ALA A 548 8.48 2.98 1.97
CA ALA A 548 9.80 3.05 1.34
C ALA A 548 10.25 4.48 1.07
N ALA A 549 9.36 5.35 0.58
CA ALA A 549 9.68 6.78 0.39
C ALA A 549 10.08 7.47 1.70
N VAL A 550 9.42 7.17 2.82
CA VAL A 550 9.78 7.71 4.14
C VAL A 550 11.13 7.20 4.61
N GLU A 551 11.39 5.90 4.49
CA GLU A 551 12.67 5.30 4.90
C GLU A 551 13.84 5.82 4.07
N VAL A 552 13.69 5.86 2.74
CA VAL A 552 14.73 6.32 1.81
C VAL A 552 15.03 7.80 2.01
N ALA A 553 14.00 8.66 2.14
CA ALA A 553 14.20 10.07 2.42
C ALA A 553 14.93 10.26 3.76
N THR A 554 14.47 9.57 4.81
CA THR A 554 15.06 9.61 6.16
C THR A 554 16.52 9.18 6.15
N MET A 555 16.82 8.02 5.57
CA MET A 555 18.16 7.45 5.57
C MET A 555 19.12 8.30 4.74
N SER A 556 18.65 8.86 3.63
CA SER A 556 19.41 9.84 2.84
C SER A 556 19.71 11.10 3.65
N ALA A 557 18.75 11.58 4.44
CA ALA A 557 18.91 12.77 5.27
C ALA A 557 19.97 12.55 6.35
N ILE A 558 19.91 11.42 7.05
CA ILE A 558 20.90 11.03 8.07
C ILE A 558 22.28 10.85 7.43
N ALA A 559 22.35 10.18 6.28
CA ALA A 559 23.60 10.00 5.56
C ALA A 559 24.24 11.35 5.21
N ALA A 560 23.46 12.30 4.68
CA ALA A 560 23.95 13.65 4.38
C ALA A 560 24.42 14.40 5.64
N ALA A 561 23.61 14.46 6.70
CA ALA A 561 23.93 15.20 7.93
C ALA A 561 25.14 14.64 8.72
N HIS A 562 25.48 13.36 8.48
CA HIS A 562 26.61 12.67 9.10
C HIS A 562 27.77 12.40 8.14
N GLY A 563 27.70 12.87 6.89
CA GLY A 563 28.76 12.68 5.89
C GLY A 563 29.00 11.22 5.51
N LEU A 564 27.97 10.38 5.58
CA LEU A 564 28.04 8.98 5.20
C LEU A 564 27.88 8.85 3.68
N ASN A 565 28.81 8.15 3.03
CA ASN A 565 28.71 7.83 1.61
C ASN A 565 28.10 6.43 1.43
N ILE A 566 26.79 6.38 1.23
CA ILE A 566 26.03 5.13 1.01
C ILE A 566 25.50 5.17 -0.42
N ASN A 567 25.84 4.18 -1.23
CA ASN A 567 25.31 4.12 -2.59
C ASN A 567 23.78 3.82 -2.56
N PRO A 568 23.02 4.22 -3.61
CA PRO A 568 21.57 4.10 -3.60
C PRO A 568 21.04 2.67 -3.40
N ARG A 569 21.74 1.67 -3.96
CA ARG A 569 21.36 0.26 -3.85
C ARG A 569 21.49 -0.25 -2.42
N ASP A 570 22.60 0.05 -1.76
CA ASP A 570 22.85 -0.37 -0.38
C ASP A 570 21.93 0.40 0.58
N LEU A 571 21.65 1.68 0.30
CA LEU A 571 20.65 2.47 1.02
C LEU A 571 19.27 1.82 0.94
N ALA A 572 18.84 1.37 -0.25
CA ALA A 572 17.58 0.66 -0.42
C ALA A 572 17.52 -0.65 0.39
N LEU A 573 18.61 -1.43 0.40
CA LEU A 573 18.71 -2.67 1.19
C LEU A 573 18.68 -2.42 2.69
N LEU A 574 19.33 -1.35 3.17
CA LEU A 574 19.26 -0.95 4.58
C LEU A 574 17.85 -0.48 4.94
N CYS A 575 17.16 0.27 4.08
CA CYS A 575 15.75 0.63 4.27
C CYS A 575 14.87 -0.62 4.34
N GLN A 576 15.08 -1.59 3.45
CA GLN A 576 14.36 -2.86 3.48
C GLN A 576 14.56 -3.61 4.81
N LYS A 577 15.75 -3.51 5.43
CA LYS A 577 16.01 -4.05 6.77
C LYS A 577 15.22 -3.29 7.85
N VAL A 578 15.04 -1.97 7.73
CA VAL A 578 14.19 -1.19 8.64
C VAL A 578 12.77 -1.73 8.63
N GLU A 579 12.17 -1.85 7.44
CA GLU A 579 10.79 -2.31 7.29
C GLU A 579 10.62 -3.75 7.79
N ASN A 580 11.48 -4.67 7.33
CA ASN A 580 11.39 -6.08 7.69
C ASN A 580 11.71 -6.34 9.17
N HIS A 581 12.78 -5.77 9.71
CA HIS A 581 13.30 -6.15 11.01
C HIS A 581 12.81 -5.24 12.14
N VAL A 582 12.80 -3.92 11.95
CA VAL A 582 12.41 -2.96 13.00
C VAL A 582 10.89 -2.75 13.02
N VAL A 583 10.29 -2.45 11.87
CA VAL A 583 8.83 -2.23 11.78
C VAL A 583 8.07 -3.56 11.88
N GLY A 584 8.68 -4.64 11.36
CA GLY A 584 8.08 -5.97 11.30
C GLY A 584 7.05 -6.10 10.19
N ALA A 585 7.19 -5.31 9.12
CA ALA A 585 6.37 -5.39 7.92
C ALA A 585 7.17 -6.14 6.84
N PRO A 586 6.79 -7.38 6.50
CA PRO A 586 7.50 -8.14 5.49
C PRO A 586 7.32 -7.55 4.09
N CYS A 587 8.43 -7.19 3.44
CA CYS A 587 8.45 -6.62 2.10
C CYS A 587 9.64 -7.15 1.28
N GLY A 588 9.46 -7.23 -0.04
CA GLY A 588 10.56 -7.33 -1.00
C GLY A 588 11.35 -6.02 -1.06
N VAL A 589 12.32 -5.93 -1.97
CA VAL A 589 13.21 -4.76 -2.09
C VAL A 589 12.73 -3.76 -3.14
N MET A 590 11.75 -4.15 -3.96
CA MET A 590 11.29 -3.40 -5.14
C MET A 590 10.91 -1.94 -4.84
N ASP A 591 10.22 -1.73 -3.73
CA ASP A 591 9.74 -0.43 -3.28
C ASP A 591 10.90 0.52 -2.95
N GLN A 592 11.81 0.11 -2.06
CA GLN A 592 13.00 0.88 -1.69
C GLN A 592 13.96 1.08 -2.86
N MET A 593 14.14 0.05 -3.70
CA MET A 593 15.03 0.13 -4.86
C MET A 593 14.52 1.15 -5.87
N THR A 594 13.22 1.19 -6.14
CA THR A 594 12.65 2.17 -7.06
C THR A 594 12.74 3.58 -6.49
N SER A 595 12.48 3.74 -5.19
CA SER A 595 12.57 5.03 -4.51
C SER A 595 14.01 5.59 -4.51
N ALA A 596 15.01 4.74 -4.30
CA ALA A 596 16.42 5.15 -4.22
C ALA A 596 17.15 5.23 -5.57
N CYS A 597 16.87 4.30 -6.49
CA CYS A 597 17.62 4.13 -7.75
C CYS A 597 16.83 4.57 -8.98
N GLY A 598 15.55 4.88 -8.85
CA GLY A 598 14.69 5.28 -9.96
C GLY A 598 15.09 6.63 -10.55
N GLU A 599 14.91 6.77 -11.86
CA GLU A 599 15.10 8.04 -12.57
C GLU A 599 13.76 8.59 -13.04
N ALA A 600 13.61 9.92 -13.00
CA ALA A 600 12.39 10.57 -13.44
C ALA A 600 12.05 10.20 -14.90
N ASN A 601 10.79 9.82 -15.14
CA ASN A 601 10.27 9.42 -16.44
C ASN A 601 10.96 8.19 -17.08
N LYS A 602 11.58 7.32 -16.28
CA LYS A 602 12.16 6.06 -16.74
C LYS A 602 11.60 4.86 -15.97
N LEU A 603 11.50 3.73 -16.66
CA LEU A 603 11.25 2.45 -16.02
C LEU A 603 12.55 1.91 -15.43
N LEU A 604 12.50 1.55 -14.16
CA LEU A 604 13.51 0.76 -13.49
C LEU A 604 13.18 -0.73 -13.68
N ALA A 605 14.04 -1.42 -14.42
CA ALA A 605 13.94 -2.86 -14.62
C ALA A 605 14.74 -3.59 -13.53
N MET A 606 14.11 -4.55 -12.85
CA MET A 606 14.73 -5.32 -11.78
C MET A 606 14.33 -6.79 -11.86
N VAL A 607 15.25 -7.68 -11.54
CA VAL A 607 14.92 -9.09 -11.31
C VAL A 607 14.86 -9.29 -9.79
N CYS A 608 13.65 -9.47 -9.25
CA CYS A 608 13.45 -9.65 -7.80
C CYS A 608 13.69 -11.11 -7.44
N GLN A 609 14.87 -11.43 -6.87
CA GLN A 609 15.28 -12.78 -6.44
C GLN A 609 15.28 -12.92 -4.92
#